data_AF-Q6QW48-F1
#
_entry.id   AF-Q6QW48-F1
#
_cell.length_a   1.000
_cell.length_b   1.000
_cell.length_c   1.000
_cell.angle_alpha   90.00
_cell.angle_beta   90.00
_cell.angle_gamma   90.00
#
_symmetry.space_group_name_H-M   'P 1'
#
loop_
_entity.id
_entity.type
_entity.pdbx_description
1 polymer ?
#
loop_
_entity_poly.entity_id
_entity_poly.type
_entity_poly.pdbx_seq_one_letter_code
_entity_poly.pdbx_strand_id
1 'polypeptide(L)'
;MSASPNPVADLLRFRERLKSARIDQKMTQGDVARRMGKDPRTVRRWENNEGEPSLTEAALWAHAVGVQMLPPVPFDLVARAAGGRGRTKRDALCAMQAAVNADLAQTRASNLKGSATA
;
A
#
# COMPACT_ATOMS: atom_id res chain seq x y z
N MET A 1 4.13 -22.86 10.98
CA MET A 1 2.78 -22.74 10.36
C MET A 1 2.34 -21.29 10.47
N SER A 2 2.71 -20.46 9.51
CA SER A 2 2.20 -19.09 9.41
C SER A 2 1.62 -18.96 8.02
N ALA A 3 0.29 -19.10 7.94
CA ALA A 3 -0.44 -18.81 6.73
C ALA A 3 -0.12 -17.37 6.33
N SER A 4 0.44 -17.18 5.13
CA SER A 4 0.60 -15.86 4.53
C SER A 4 -0.73 -15.11 4.65
N PRO A 5 -0.75 -13.86 5.13
CA PRO A 5 -2.00 -13.13 5.31
C PRO A 5 -2.72 -13.03 3.97
N ASN A 6 -3.91 -13.62 3.89
CA ASN A 6 -4.74 -13.56 2.70
C ASN A 6 -5.38 -12.15 2.64
N PRO A 7 -5.02 -11.31 1.65
CA PRO A 7 -5.49 -9.93 1.57
C PRO A 7 -7.01 -9.83 1.35
N VAL A 8 -7.65 -10.89 0.83
CA VAL A 8 -9.11 -10.94 0.62
C VAL A 8 -9.83 -11.34 1.91
N ALA A 9 -9.23 -12.19 2.73
CA ALA A 9 -9.79 -12.54 4.05
C ALA A 9 -9.72 -11.35 5.03
N ASP A 10 -8.78 -10.42 4.83
CA ASP A 10 -8.70 -9.18 5.60
C ASP A 10 -9.83 -8.18 5.29
N LEU A 11 -10.51 -8.30 4.15
CA LEU A 11 -11.74 -7.53 3.90
C LEU A 11 -12.85 -7.93 4.88
N LEU A 12 -12.92 -9.21 5.27
CA LEU A 12 -13.84 -9.71 6.31
C LEU A 12 -13.42 -9.28 7.73
N ARG A 13 -12.23 -8.71 7.91
CA ARG A 13 -11.74 -8.15 9.17
C ARG A 13 -11.38 -6.67 9.04
N PHE A 14 -12.10 -5.94 8.18
CA PHE A 14 -11.88 -4.51 7.97
C PHE A 14 -11.90 -3.74 9.30
N ARG A 15 -12.88 -4.04 10.15
CA ARG A 15 -12.99 -3.44 11.48
C ARG A 15 -11.81 -3.77 12.38
N GLU A 16 -11.44 -5.04 12.50
CA GLU A 16 -10.33 -5.46 13.34
C GLU A 16 -9.04 -4.79 12.88
N ARG A 17 -8.85 -4.62 11.58
CA ARG A 17 -7.73 -3.85 11.03
C ARG A 17 -7.78 -2.39 11.45
N LEU A 18 -8.93 -1.72 11.38
CA LEU A 18 -9.06 -0.34 11.86
C LEU A 18 -8.84 -0.21 13.38
N LYS A 19 -9.34 -1.18 14.15
CA LYS A 19 -9.16 -1.26 15.60
C LYS A 19 -7.69 -1.47 15.97
N SER A 20 -7.00 -2.39 15.31
CA SER A 20 -5.56 -2.60 15.50
C SER A 20 -4.77 -1.35 15.14
N ALA A 21 -5.04 -0.72 13.99
CA ALA A 21 -4.37 0.52 13.60
C ALA A 21 -4.58 1.66 14.62
N ARG A 22 -5.77 1.78 15.20
CA ARG A 22 -6.04 2.71 16.31
C ARG A 22 -5.14 2.42 17.52
N ILE A 23 -5.03 1.15 17.91
CA ILE A 23 -4.23 0.70 19.06
C ILE A 23 -2.74 0.96 18.80
N ASP A 24 -2.24 0.65 17.61
CA ASP A 24 -0.85 0.86 17.21
C ASP A 24 -0.47 2.36 17.27
N GLN A 25 -1.42 3.23 16.93
CA GLN A 25 -1.26 4.69 17.04
C GLN A 25 -1.52 5.24 18.45
N LYS A 26 -1.78 4.37 19.45
CA LYS A 26 -2.08 4.73 20.84
C LYS A 26 -3.25 5.70 20.98
N MET A 27 -4.21 5.63 20.06
CA MET A 27 -5.38 6.47 20.07
C MET A 27 -6.49 5.83 20.92
N THR A 28 -7.16 6.64 21.74
CA THR A 28 -8.39 6.19 22.41
C THR A 28 -9.56 6.17 21.42
N GLN A 29 -10.64 5.48 21.77
CA GLN A 29 -11.90 5.56 21.00
C GLN A 29 -12.41 7.01 20.91
N GLY A 30 -12.22 7.80 21.97
CA GLY A 30 -12.59 9.23 21.99
C GLY A 30 -11.75 10.09 21.04
N ASP A 31 -10.47 9.76 20.86
CA ASP A 31 -9.61 10.50 19.92
C ASP A 31 -10.01 10.26 18.48
N VAL A 32 -10.31 9.02 18.11
CA VAL A 32 -10.81 8.68 16.78
C VAL A 32 -12.17 9.33 16.54
N ALA A 33 -13.08 9.23 17.51
CA ALA A 33 -14.40 9.85 17.43
C ALA A 33 -14.30 11.37 17.22
N ARG A 34 -13.44 12.06 17.98
CA ARG A 34 -13.18 13.50 17.83
C ARG A 34 -12.61 13.85 16.45
N ARG A 35 -11.69 13.04 15.91
CA ARG A 35 -11.17 13.23 14.54
C ARG A 35 -12.23 13.06 13.45
N MET A 36 -13.22 12.21 13.68
CA MET A 36 -14.33 11.98 12.76
C MET A 36 -15.53 12.91 12.99
N GLY A 37 -15.54 13.72 14.07
CA GLY A 37 -16.71 14.50 14.47
C GLY A 37 -17.89 13.63 14.92
N LYS A 38 -17.63 12.48 15.55
CA LYS A 38 -18.64 11.51 16.02
C LYS A 38 -18.61 11.36 17.55
N ASP A 39 -19.68 10.81 18.10
CA ASP A 39 -19.73 10.45 19.52
C ASP A 39 -18.84 9.22 19.81
N PRO A 40 -18.07 9.18 20.90
CA PRO A 40 -17.25 8.02 21.26
C PRO A 40 -18.03 6.70 21.35
N ARG A 41 -19.32 6.76 21.72
CA ARG A 41 -20.22 5.59 21.76
C ARG A 41 -20.45 5.00 20.37
N THR A 42 -20.44 5.81 19.32
CA THR A 42 -20.56 5.34 17.93
C THR A 42 -19.36 4.46 17.56
N VAL A 43 -18.14 4.93 17.85
CA VAL A 43 -16.91 4.16 17.59
C VAL A 43 -16.87 2.89 18.43
N ARG A 44 -17.24 2.98 19.71
CA ARG A 44 -17.36 1.81 20.58
C ARG A 44 -18.33 0.78 20.01
N ARG A 45 -19.53 1.20 19.58
CA ARG A 45 -20.53 0.29 18.99
C ARG A 45 -20.00 -0.43 17.76
N TRP A 46 -19.36 0.31 16.86
CA TRP A 46 -18.72 -0.27 15.68
C TRP A 46 -17.57 -1.21 16.04
N GLU A 47 -16.78 -0.94 17.08
CA GLU A 47 -15.72 -1.87 17.52
C GLU A 47 -16.27 -3.12 18.21
N ASN A 48 -17.48 -3.06 18.77
CA ASN A 48 -18.10 -4.11 19.59
C ASN A 48 -19.12 -5.01 18.87
N ASN A 49 -19.37 -4.83 17.57
CA ASN A 49 -20.45 -5.50 16.82
C ASN A 49 -21.85 -5.06 17.23
N GLU A 50 -21.98 -3.90 17.85
CA GLU A 50 -23.28 -3.34 18.26
C GLU A 50 -23.87 -2.41 17.16
N GLY A 51 -23.24 -2.35 15.99
CA GLY A 51 -23.68 -1.62 14.81
C GLY A 51 -22.65 -1.66 13.68
N GLU A 52 -23.07 -1.27 12.48
CA GLU A 52 -22.20 -1.17 11.30
C GLU A 52 -22.06 0.30 10.85
N PRO A 53 -20.84 0.74 10.51
CA PRO A 53 -20.66 2.03 9.86
C PRO A 53 -21.19 1.97 8.42
N SER A 54 -21.79 3.06 7.96
CA SER A 54 -22.00 3.25 6.52
C SER A 54 -20.67 3.28 5.77
N LEU A 55 -20.69 3.10 4.44
CA LEU A 55 -19.47 3.14 3.63
C LEU A 55 -18.66 4.44 3.81
N THR A 56 -19.34 5.57 3.88
CA THR A 56 -18.72 6.89 4.10
C THR A 56 -18.09 6.98 5.49
N GLU A 57 -18.74 6.43 6.51
CA GLU A 57 -18.22 6.40 7.88
C GLU A 57 -17.02 5.44 8.01
N ALA A 58 -17.07 4.30 7.33
CA ALA A 58 -15.96 3.36 7.22
C ALA A 58 -14.74 4.01 6.56
N ALA A 59 -14.95 4.77 5.47
CA ALA A 59 -13.89 5.52 4.81
C ALA A 59 -13.32 6.63 5.70
N LEU A 60 -14.18 7.38 6.40
CA LEU A 60 -13.77 8.42 7.33
C LEU A 60 -12.97 7.84 8.51
N TRP A 61 -13.39 6.69 9.04
CA TRP A 61 -12.66 5.97 10.08
C TRP A 61 -11.30 5.51 9.59
N ALA A 62 -11.25 4.87 8.42
CA ALA A 62 -9.98 4.46 7.81
C ALA A 62 -9.02 5.64 7.64
N HIS A 63 -9.51 6.79 7.15
CA HIS A 63 -8.72 8.01 7.07
C HIS A 63 -8.26 8.51 8.45
N ALA A 64 -9.15 8.53 9.46
CA ALA A 64 -8.84 9.01 10.80
C ALA A 64 -7.74 8.19 11.51
N VAL A 65 -7.66 6.89 11.20
CA VAL A 65 -6.61 5.97 11.68
C VAL A 65 -5.49 5.76 10.64
N GLY A 66 -5.44 6.52 9.55
CA GLY A 66 -4.36 6.42 8.55
C GLY A 66 -4.27 5.08 7.79
N VAL A 67 -5.37 4.32 7.75
CA VAL A 67 -5.44 3.05 7.02
C VAL A 67 -5.91 3.33 5.59
N GLN A 68 -5.12 2.88 4.61
CA GLN A 68 -5.52 2.95 3.21
C GLN A 68 -6.64 1.93 2.91
N MET A 69 -7.83 2.44 2.58
CA MET A 69 -9.03 1.64 2.29
C MET A 69 -9.03 1.08 0.87
N LEU A 70 -8.47 1.82 -0.09
CA LEU A 70 -8.35 1.34 -1.47
C LEU A 70 -7.01 0.61 -1.61
N PRO A 71 -6.95 -0.58 -2.25
CA PRO A 71 -5.66 -1.14 -2.63
C PRO A 71 -4.90 -0.08 -3.44
N PRO A 72 -3.55 -0.03 -3.35
CA PRO A 72 -2.79 0.79 -4.27
C PRO A 72 -3.17 0.34 -5.69
N VAL A 73 -3.97 1.15 -6.38
CA VAL A 73 -4.16 0.95 -7.81
C VAL A 73 -2.76 1.09 -8.39
N PRO A 74 -2.21 0.06 -9.04
CA PRO A 74 -0.96 0.24 -9.72
C PRO A 74 -1.23 1.35 -10.75
N PHE A 75 -0.44 2.41 -10.66
CA PHE A 75 -0.68 3.66 -11.41
C PHE A 75 -0.78 3.41 -12.93
N ASP A 76 -0.21 2.30 -13.39
CA ASP A 76 -0.31 1.82 -14.76
C ASP A 76 -1.72 1.41 -15.19
N LEU A 77 -2.63 1.04 -14.29
CA LEU A 77 -4.05 0.79 -14.58
C LEU A 77 -4.78 2.09 -14.94
N VAL A 78 -4.55 3.17 -14.20
CA VAL A 78 -5.09 4.51 -14.50
C VAL A 78 -4.50 5.04 -15.80
N ALA A 79 -3.20 4.87 -16.00
CA ALA A 79 -2.51 5.29 -17.22
C ALA A 79 -2.94 4.52 -18.48
N ARG A 80 -3.37 3.24 -18.35
CA ARG A 80 -3.90 2.43 -19.46
C ARG A 80 -5.31 2.86 -19.89
N ALA A 81 -6.14 3.32 -18.95
CA ALA A 81 -7.48 3.82 -19.26
C ALA A 81 -7.43 5.19 -19.98
N ALA A 82 -6.40 5.99 -19.70
CA ALA A 82 -6.24 7.35 -20.24
C ALA A 82 -5.58 7.42 -21.65
N GLY A 83 -5.75 6.38 -22.48
CA GLY A 83 -5.38 6.27 -23.89
C GLY A 83 -4.61 7.44 -24.53
N GLY A 84 -3.32 7.56 -24.22
CA GLY A 84 -2.39 8.48 -24.87
C GLY A 84 -1.48 7.73 -25.84
N ARG A 85 -1.77 7.83 -27.14
CA ARG A 85 -0.94 7.31 -28.24
C ARG A 85 0.36 8.13 -28.32
N GLY A 86 1.52 7.46 -28.22
CA GLY A 86 2.77 7.96 -28.79
C GLY A 86 3.92 8.21 -27.80
N ARG A 87 5.02 7.46 -28.01
CA ARG A 87 6.39 7.61 -27.49
C ARG A 87 6.49 7.69 -25.96
N THR A 88 6.61 6.52 -25.31
CA THR A 88 6.57 6.45 -23.84
C THR A 88 7.95 6.58 -23.21
N LYS A 89 7.99 7.23 -22.05
CA LYS A 89 9.11 7.16 -21.08
C LYS A 89 9.57 5.72 -20.77
N ARG A 90 8.76 4.69 -21.05
CA ARG A 90 9.15 3.27 -20.93
C ARG A 90 10.23 2.88 -21.94
N ASP A 91 10.20 3.39 -23.17
CA ASP A 91 11.26 3.11 -24.15
C ASP A 91 12.58 3.74 -23.70
N ALA A 92 12.50 4.96 -23.14
CA ALA A 92 13.66 5.64 -22.53
C ALA A 92 14.16 4.92 -21.26
N LEU A 93 13.27 4.40 -20.42
CA LEU A 93 13.64 3.64 -19.22
C LEU A 93 14.25 2.27 -19.58
N CYS A 94 13.70 1.59 -20.58
CA CYS A 94 14.21 0.31 -21.06
C CYS A 94 15.60 0.48 -21.70
N ALA A 95 15.80 1.58 -22.45
CA ALA A 95 17.11 1.96 -22.98
C ALA A 95 18.13 2.29 -21.89
N MET A 96 17.74 3.05 -20.85
CA MET A 96 18.61 3.36 -19.72
C MET A 96 19.00 2.10 -18.93
N GLN A 97 18.04 1.20 -18.66
CA GLN A 97 18.32 -0.04 -17.93
C GLN A 97 19.20 -1.00 -18.72
N ALA A 98 19.04 -1.06 -20.04
CA ALA A 98 19.91 -1.83 -20.92
C ALA A 98 21.35 -1.31 -20.89
N ALA A 99 21.54 0.01 -20.88
CA ALA A 99 22.87 0.62 -20.79
C ALA A 99 23.59 0.29 -19.47
N VAL A 100 22.89 0.38 -18.34
CA VAL A 100 23.44 0.01 -17.03
C VAL A 100 23.83 -1.47 -16.97
N ASN A 101 23.00 -2.36 -17.52
CA ASN A 101 23.30 -3.79 -17.54
C ASN A 101 24.50 -4.14 -18.43
N ALA A 102 24.66 -3.43 -19.55
CA ALA A 102 25.81 -3.61 -20.44
C ALA A 102 27.12 -3.15 -19.78
N ASP A 103 27.09 -2.03 -19.04
CA ASP A 103 28.25 -1.50 -18.31
C ASP A 103 28.71 -2.44 -17.17
N LEU A 104 27.74 -3.00 -16.43
CA LEU A 104 28.01 -4.03 -15.42
C LEU A 104 28.58 -5.31 -16.02
N ALA A 105 28.16 -5.69 -17.23
CA ALA A 105 28.68 -6.86 -17.92
C ALA A 105 30.13 -6.64 -18.39
N GLN A 106 30.47 -5.45 -18.88
CA GLN A 106 31.85 -5.11 -19.27
C GLN A 106 32.79 -5.04 -18.07
N THR A 107 32.33 -4.47 -16.95
CA THR A 107 33.10 -4.40 -15.69
C THR A 107 33.36 -5.78 -15.07
N ARG A 108 32.41 -6.72 -15.22
CA ARG A 108 32.63 -8.11 -14.80
C ARG A 108 33.62 -8.84 -15.70
N ALA A 109 33.57 -8.59 -17.00
CA ALA A 109 34.48 -9.21 -17.97
C ALA A 109 35.94 -8.72 -17.83
N SER A 110 36.16 -7.45 -17.44
CA SER A 110 37.50 -6.91 -17.17
C SER A 110 38.09 -7.46 -15.87
N ASN A 111 37.29 -7.58 -14.81
CA ASN A 111 37.75 -8.13 -13.53
C ASN A 111 38.09 -9.63 -13.58
N LEU A 112 37.43 -10.41 -14.44
CA LEU A 112 37.76 -11.83 -14.64
C LEU A 112 39.07 -12.04 -15.41
N LYS A 113 39.43 -11.13 -16.33
CA LYS A 113 40.69 -11.20 -17.09
C LYS A 113 41.93 -10.81 -16.26
N GLY A 114 41.76 -10.02 -15.19
CA GLY A 114 42.84 -9.64 -14.27
C GLY A 114 43.19 -10.68 -13.20
N SER A 115 42.37 -11.72 -13.01
CA SER A 115 42.55 -12.74 -11.97
C SER A 115 43.38 -13.96 -12.42
N ALA A 116 43.81 -14.04 -13.69
CA ALA A 116 44.48 -15.21 -14.25
C ALA A 116 45.98 -15.00 -14.52
N THR A 117 46.62 -13.97 -13.92
CA THR A 117 48.05 -13.65 -14.14
C THR A 117 48.80 -13.39 -12.83
N ALA A 118 48.55 -14.22 -11.81
CA ALA A 118 49.38 -14.29 -10.59
C ALA A 118 49.77 -15.73 -10.32
#